data_AF-A0A842CTL0-F1
#
_entry.id   AF-A0A842CTL0-F1
#
_cell.length_a   1.000
_cell.length_b   1.000
_cell.length_c   1.000
_cell.angle_alpha   90.00
_cell.angle_beta   90.00
_cell.angle_gamma   90.00
#
_symmetry.space_group_name_H-M   'P 1'
#
loop_
_entity.id
_entity.type
_entity.pdbx_description
1 polymer ?
#
loop_
_entity_poly.entity_id
_entity_poly.type
_entity_poly.pdbx_seq_one_letter_code
_entity_poly.pdbx_strand_id
1 'polypeptide(L)'
;MVAIRGRGKLYPKSTISKVQSELRIKEYGEPIVIKKSINTGLVRSYVRDVEQQTGRKLANNQVTMLKDALRAKEYIKLSPAETKAHRRDFNKVKNSLITEWELKTGQTWPTYSDDVISSKNGAVIRNRGELYDAHHLIENNFGGEHEWWNIHPAKFPNEHQAGIHGSGSPGNELFKGAK
;
A
#
# COMPACT_ATOMS: atom_id res chain seq x y z
N MET A 1 -49.22 -21.93 -12.31
CA MET A 1 -50.24 -21.77 -11.25
C MET A 1 -49.95 -22.80 -10.18
N VAL A 2 -49.66 -22.36 -8.95
CA VAL A 2 -49.75 -23.19 -7.74
C VAL A 2 -50.32 -22.27 -6.67
N ALA A 3 -51.44 -22.65 -6.07
CA ALA A 3 -52.15 -21.88 -5.06
C ALA A 3 -51.68 -22.32 -3.66
N ILE A 4 -51.23 -21.38 -2.83
CA ILE A 4 -51.04 -21.59 -1.39
C ILE A 4 -52.00 -20.65 -0.65
N ARG A 5 -52.93 -21.27 0.09
CA ARG A 5 -53.93 -20.62 0.96
C ARG A 5 -53.23 -20.13 2.23
N GLY A 6 -53.14 -18.81 2.39
CA GLY A 6 -52.71 -18.19 3.65
C GLY A 6 -52.56 -16.68 3.47
N ARG A 7 -53.53 -15.90 3.96
CA ARG A 7 -53.60 -14.42 4.04
C ARG A 7 -52.52 -13.68 3.21
N GLY A 8 -52.65 -13.75 1.88
CA GLY A 8 -51.68 -13.17 0.97
C GLY A 8 -51.89 -11.67 0.82
N LYS A 9 -51.04 -10.87 1.47
CA LYS A 9 -50.74 -9.54 0.91
C LYS A 9 -50.16 -9.79 -0.48
N LEU A 10 -50.87 -9.32 -1.51
CA LEU A 10 -50.38 -9.30 -2.89
C LEU A 10 -49.20 -8.34 -2.95
N TYR A 11 -47.99 -8.87 -2.86
CA TYR A 11 -46.80 -8.10 -3.13
C TYR A 11 -46.63 -7.96 -4.64
N PRO A 12 -46.34 -6.75 -5.16
CA PRO A 12 -45.98 -6.60 -6.57
C PRO A 12 -44.78 -7.51 -6.90
N LYS A 13 -44.74 -8.06 -8.13
CA LYS A 13 -43.73 -9.05 -8.57
C LYS A 13 -42.28 -8.63 -8.27
N SER A 14 -41.98 -7.34 -8.31
CA SER A 14 -40.66 -6.78 -7.98
C SER A 14 -40.25 -7.06 -6.53
N THR A 15 -41.18 -6.96 -5.59
CA THR A 15 -40.94 -7.22 -4.17
C THR A 15 -40.73 -8.70 -3.89
N ILE A 16 -41.44 -9.58 -4.60
CA ILE A 16 -41.28 -11.05 -4.45
C ILE A 16 -39.89 -11.50 -4.93
N SER A 17 -39.42 -10.96 -6.06
CA SER A 17 -38.06 -11.23 -6.57
C SER A 17 -36.99 -10.78 -5.57
N LYS A 18 -37.18 -9.62 -4.94
CA LYS A 18 -36.23 -9.08 -3.95
C LYS A 18 -36.20 -9.94 -2.68
N VAL A 19 -37.36 -10.28 -2.14
CA VAL A 19 -37.49 -11.13 -0.95
C VAL A 19 -36.92 -12.54 -1.19
N GLN A 20 -37.18 -13.15 -2.36
CA GLN A 20 -36.56 -14.44 -2.73
C GLN A 20 -35.04 -14.33 -2.88
N SER A 21 -34.52 -13.24 -3.44
CA SER A 21 -33.07 -13.04 -3.56
C SER A 21 -32.38 -12.85 -2.21
N GLU A 22 -33.01 -12.13 -1.28
CA GLU A 22 -32.51 -11.91 0.08
C GLU A 22 -32.57 -13.21 0.92
N LEU A 23 -33.62 -14.01 0.76
CA LEU A 23 -33.72 -15.34 1.38
C LEU A 23 -32.65 -16.30 0.86
N ARG A 24 -32.40 -16.31 -0.46
CA ARG A 24 -31.39 -17.17 -1.10
C ARG A 24 -29.95 -16.82 -0.67
N ILE A 25 -29.67 -15.54 -0.38
CA ILE A 25 -28.38 -15.10 0.20
C ILE A 25 -28.20 -15.65 1.62
N LYS A 26 -29.27 -15.68 2.43
CA LYS A 26 -29.21 -16.19 3.82
C LYS A 26 -29.12 -17.70 3.90
N GLU A 27 -29.68 -18.42 2.93
CA GLU A 27 -29.84 -19.88 2.99
C GLU A 27 -28.64 -20.65 2.39
N TYR A 28 -27.83 -20.03 1.51
CA TYR A 28 -26.75 -20.73 0.77
C TYR A 28 -25.44 -19.96 0.53
N GLY A 29 -25.26 -18.73 1.04
CA GLY A 29 -24.06 -17.94 0.75
C GLY A 29 -23.33 -17.53 2.03
N GLU A 30 -22.01 -17.71 2.06
CA GLU A 30 -21.18 -16.83 2.88
C GLU A 30 -21.56 -15.37 2.60
N PRO A 31 -21.56 -14.48 3.61
CA PRO A 31 -21.88 -13.08 3.39
C PRO A 31 -21.06 -12.55 2.22
N ILE A 32 -21.73 -11.95 1.23
CA ILE A 32 -21.07 -11.23 0.14
C ILE A 32 -20.35 -10.06 0.77
N VAL A 33 -19.09 -10.27 1.15
CA VAL A 33 -18.19 -9.19 1.52
C VAL A 33 -17.98 -8.41 0.25
N ILE A 34 -18.68 -7.28 0.11
CA ILE A 34 -18.36 -6.29 -0.92
C ILE A 34 -16.98 -5.77 -0.57
N LYS A 35 -15.93 -6.45 -1.06
CA LYS A 35 -14.57 -5.97 -0.97
C LYS A 35 -14.55 -4.62 -1.67
N LYS A 36 -14.36 -3.55 -0.90
CA LYS A 36 -14.16 -2.20 -1.43
C LYS A 36 -13.12 -2.31 -2.54
N SER A 37 -13.52 -2.02 -3.77
CA SER A 37 -12.64 -2.18 -4.93
C SER A 37 -11.49 -1.18 -4.79
N ILE A 38 -10.26 -1.67 -4.71
CA ILE A 38 -9.09 -0.79 -4.75
C ILE A 38 -9.10 0.02 -6.05
N ASN A 39 -8.72 1.29 -5.99
CA ASN A 39 -8.55 2.09 -7.21
C ASN A 39 -7.28 1.63 -7.93
N THR A 40 -7.42 0.61 -8.78
CA THR A 40 -6.30 0.01 -9.53
C THR A 40 -5.59 1.02 -10.44
N GLY A 41 -6.30 2.05 -10.92
CA GLY A 41 -5.73 3.17 -11.65
C GLY A 41 -4.75 3.96 -10.80
N LEU A 42 -5.18 4.34 -9.59
CA LEU A 42 -4.35 5.07 -8.63
C LEU A 42 -3.12 4.27 -8.18
N VAL A 43 -3.27 2.97 -7.90
CA VAL A 43 -2.12 2.10 -7.57
C VAL A 43 -1.11 2.06 -8.72
N ARG A 44 -1.58 1.99 -9.98
CA ARG A 44 -0.70 2.03 -11.15
C ARG A 44 0.02 3.38 -11.28
N SER A 45 -0.68 4.49 -11.03
CA SER A 45 -0.08 5.82 -11.04
C SER A 45 0.97 5.98 -9.96
N TYR A 46 0.71 5.46 -8.76
CA TYR A 46 1.68 5.47 -7.66
C TYR A 46 2.93 4.66 -7.98
N VAL A 47 2.79 3.43 -8.49
CA VAL A 47 3.96 2.64 -8.91
C VAL A 47 4.77 3.40 -9.96
N ARG A 48 4.13 3.98 -10.98
CA ARG A 48 4.81 4.76 -12.02
C ARG A 48 5.53 5.98 -11.47
N ASP A 49 4.93 6.67 -10.51
CA ASP A 49 5.55 7.83 -9.86
C ASP A 49 6.80 7.38 -9.08
N VAL A 50 6.72 6.33 -8.26
CA VAL A 50 7.90 5.79 -7.56
C VAL A 50 9.03 5.44 -8.54
N GLU A 51 8.70 4.77 -9.66
CA GLU A 51 9.68 4.45 -10.69
C GLU A 51 10.26 5.69 -11.37
N GLN A 52 9.44 6.73 -11.59
CA GLN A 52 9.88 7.99 -12.20
C GLN A 52 10.78 8.79 -11.25
N GLN A 53 10.42 8.91 -9.98
CA GLN A 53 11.19 9.66 -8.98
C GLN A 53 12.54 8.98 -8.71
N THR A 54 12.58 7.66 -8.71
CA THR A 54 13.82 6.91 -8.44
C THR A 54 14.60 6.58 -9.70
N GLY A 55 13.97 6.49 -10.87
CA GLY A 55 14.59 5.92 -12.07
C GLY A 55 14.85 4.41 -11.94
N ARG A 56 14.16 3.71 -11.02
CA ARG A 56 14.28 2.27 -10.75
C ARG A 56 12.94 1.58 -10.89
N LYS A 57 12.89 0.48 -11.64
CA LYS A 57 11.67 -0.29 -11.84
C LYS A 57 11.34 -1.15 -10.63
N LEU A 58 10.07 -1.20 -10.24
CA LEU A 58 9.61 -2.18 -9.28
C LEU A 58 9.54 -3.54 -10.00
N ALA A 59 9.98 -4.60 -9.33
CA ALA A 59 9.90 -5.94 -9.91
C ALA A 59 8.43 -6.40 -10.05
N ASN A 60 8.12 -7.22 -11.05
CA ASN A 60 6.73 -7.64 -11.31
C ASN A 60 6.09 -8.41 -10.12
N ASN A 61 6.89 -9.22 -9.43
CA ASN A 61 6.49 -9.91 -8.20
C ASN A 61 6.20 -8.91 -7.07
N GLN A 62 7.04 -7.89 -6.93
CA GLN A 62 6.85 -6.80 -5.97
C GLN A 62 5.51 -6.07 -6.21
N VAL A 63 5.23 -5.68 -7.46
CA VAL A 63 3.97 -5.00 -7.83
C VAL A 63 2.75 -5.90 -7.59
N THR A 64 2.88 -7.21 -7.82
CA THR A 64 1.80 -8.18 -7.55
C THR A 64 1.49 -8.25 -6.06
N MET A 65 2.51 -8.40 -5.22
CA MET A 65 2.35 -8.47 -3.76
C MET A 65 1.78 -7.18 -3.18
N LEU A 66 2.23 -6.02 -3.67
CA LEU A 66 1.64 -4.72 -3.29
C LEU A 66 0.13 -4.66 -3.59
N LYS A 67 -0.28 -5.09 -4.79
CA LYS A 67 -1.71 -5.10 -5.16
C LYS A 67 -2.51 -6.05 -4.30
N ASP A 68 -1.97 -7.22 -3.98
CA ASP A 68 -2.66 -8.21 -3.16
C ASP A 68 -2.79 -7.73 -1.71
N ALA A 69 -1.74 -7.12 -1.16
CA ALA A 69 -1.77 -6.49 0.16
C ALA A 69 -2.83 -5.38 0.24
N LEU A 70 -2.91 -4.50 -0.77
CA LEU A 70 -3.92 -3.44 -0.84
C LEU A 70 -5.36 -3.96 -1.01
N ARG A 71 -5.54 -5.16 -1.60
CA ARG A 71 -6.87 -5.82 -1.71
C ARG A 71 -7.28 -6.56 -0.45
N ALA A 72 -6.30 -7.02 0.32
CA ALA A 72 -6.54 -7.87 1.49
C ALA A 72 -7.12 -7.09 2.66
N LYS A 73 -6.67 -5.84 2.86
CA LYS A 73 -7.14 -4.99 3.96
C LYS A 73 -7.07 -3.50 3.62
N GLU A 74 -7.84 -2.72 4.37
CA GLU A 74 -7.69 -1.27 4.39
C GLU A 74 -6.56 -0.88 5.34
N TYR A 75 -5.67 0.00 4.89
CA TYR A 75 -4.59 0.53 5.70
C TYR A 75 -5.03 1.84 6.33
N ILE A 76 -5.10 1.86 7.67
CA ILE A 76 -5.58 3.00 8.45
C ILE A 76 -4.37 3.66 9.11
N LYS A 77 -4.38 4.98 9.16
CA LYS A 77 -3.31 5.76 9.78
C LYS A 77 -3.18 5.40 11.25
N LEU A 78 -1.99 4.98 11.64
CA LEU A 78 -1.59 4.69 13.01
C LEU A 78 -1.49 5.98 13.83
N SER A 79 -1.64 5.88 15.14
CA SER A 79 -1.28 6.96 16.05
C SER A 79 0.24 7.26 15.98
N PRO A 80 0.69 8.43 16.43
CA PRO A 80 2.12 8.74 16.49
C PRO A 80 2.94 7.74 17.31
N ALA A 81 2.37 7.22 18.41
CA ALA A 81 3.04 6.25 19.27
C ALA A 81 3.20 4.89 18.58
N GLU A 82 2.15 4.42 17.92
CA GLU A 82 2.16 3.18 17.12
C GLU A 82 3.10 3.31 15.91
N THR A 83 3.06 4.45 15.20
CA THR A 83 3.97 4.72 14.08
C THR A 83 5.44 4.64 14.51
N LYS A 84 5.77 5.19 15.69
CA LYS A 84 7.12 5.13 16.25
C LYS A 84 7.50 3.71 16.65
N ALA A 85 6.58 2.94 17.24
CA ALA A 85 6.82 1.53 17.57
C ALA A 85 7.08 0.70 16.30
N HIS A 86 6.18 0.82 15.33
CA HIS A 86 6.27 0.17 14.03
C HIS A 86 7.59 0.49 13.30
N ARG A 87 8.03 1.76 13.34
CA ARG A 87 9.33 2.18 12.78
C ARG A 87 10.52 1.55 13.50
N ARG A 88 10.45 1.39 14.83
CA ARG A 88 11.54 0.72 15.58
C ARG A 88 11.65 -0.74 15.17
N ASP A 89 10.52 -1.41 14.93
CA ASP A 89 10.52 -2.80 14.49
C ASP A 89 11.08 -2.94 13.08
N PHE A 90 10.76 -2.02 12.16
CA PHE A 90 11.39 -1.95 10.84
C PHE A 90 12.92 -1.88 10.94
N ASN A 91 13.44 -1.00 11.80
CA ASN A 91 14.88 -0.77 11.89
C ASN A 91 15.66 -2.02 12.32
N LYS A 92 15.02 -2.97 13.02
CA LYS A 92 15.64 -4.24 13.40
C LYS A 92 15.84 -5.19 12.22
N VAL A 93 14.97 -5.12 11.21
CA VAL A 93 14.94 -6.05 10.06
C VAL A 93 15.33 -5.39 8.73
N LYS A 94 15.49 -4.06 8.69
CA LYS A 94 15.75 -3.30 7.45
C LYS A 94 16.85 -3.93 6.58
N ASN A 95 18.00 -4.24 7.16
CA ASN A 95 19.14 -4.72 6.37
C ASN A 95 18.90 -6.13 5.81
N SER A 96 18.21 -7.02 6.55
CA SER A 96 17.84 -8.33 6.01
C SER A 96 16.81 -8.22 4.90
N LEU A 97 15.86 -7.29 5.01
CA LEU A 97 14.88 -7.02 3.96
C LEU A 97 15.53 -6.45 2.69
N ILE A 98 16.57 -5.63 2.83
CA ILE A 98 17.35 -5.14 1.67
C ILE A 98 18.01 -6.32 0.95
N THR A 99 18.70 -7.19 1.67
CA THR A 99 19.31 -8.39 1.09
C THR A 99 18.28 -9.31 0.43
N GLU A 100 17.12 -9.50 1.05
CA GLU A 100 16.03 -10.27 0.45
C GLU A 100 15.47 -9.57 -0.80
N TRP A 101 15.30 -8.24 -0.77
CA TRP A 101 14.86 -7.48 -1.94
C TRP A 101 15.85 -7.65 -3.11
N GLU A 102 17.15 -7.57 -2.87
CA GLU A 102 18.16 -7.79 -3.90
C GLU A 102 18.07 -9.21 -4.50
N LEU A 103 17.91 -10.23 -3.65
CA LEU A 103 17.75 -11.63 -4.08
C LEU A 103 16.46 -11.85 -4.89
N LYS A 104 15.34 -11.28 -4.45
CA LYS A 104 14.00 -11.52 -5.04
C LYS A 104 13.76 -10.71 -6.31
N THR A 105 14.47 -9.59 -6.48
CA THR A 105 14.34 -8.71 -7.64
C THR A 105 15.47 -8.87 -8.64
N GLY A 106 16.62 -9.40 -8.22
CA GLY A 106 17.85 -9.46 -9.02
C GLY A 106 18.51 -8.08 -9.22
N GLN A 107 18.07 -7.06 -8.50
CA GLN A 107 18.62 -5.71 -8.53
C GLN A 107 19.59 -5.50 -7.37
N THR A 108 20.55 -4.59 -7.51
CA THR A 108 21.45 -4.18 -6.42
C THR A 108 20.90 -2.95 -5.72
N TRP A 109 20.95 -2.92 -4.40
CA TRP A 109 20.56 -1.76 -3.62
C TRP A 109 21.60 -0.63 -3.78
N PRO A 110 21.22 0.54 -4.30
CA PRO A 110 22.15 1.61 -4.59
C PRO A 110 22.72 2.26 -3.32
N THR A 111 23.93 2.79 -3.44
CA THR A 111 24.63 3.55 -2.40
C THR A 111 24.92 4.98 -2.86
N TYR A 112 25.20 5.87 -1.90
CA TYR A 112 25.63 7.23 -2.20
C TYR A 112 27.06 7.25 -2.77
N SER A 113 27.23 7.86 -3.94
CA SER A 113 28.55 8.06 -4.57
C SER A 113 29.41 9.06 -3.80
N ASP A 114 28.75 10.00 -3.12
CA ASP A 114 29.33 11.16 -2.45
C ASP A 114 28.57 11.44 -1.15
N ASP A 115 29.20 12.16 -0.23
CA ASP A 115 28.53 12.67 0.97
C ASP A 115 27.40 13.63 0.58
N VAL A 116 26.25 13.47 1.21
CA VAL A 116 25.14 14.42 1.08
C VAL A 116 25.28 15.44 2.20
N ILE A 117 25.43 16.71 1.83
CA ILE A 117 25.61 17.82 2.75
C ILE A 117 24.28 18.56 2.95
N SER A 118 23.93 18.82 4.20
CA SER A 118 22.79 19.65 4.56
C SER A 118 23.03 21.10 4.16
N SER A 119 22.17 21.65 3.32
CA SER A 119 22.20 23.07 2.93
C SER A 119 21.94 24.02 4.10
N LYS A 120 21.35 23.54 5.21
CA LYS A 120 21.00 24.36 6.37
C LYS A 120 22.19 24.65 7.28
N ASN A 121 23.09 23.69 7.46
CA ASN A 121 24.15 23.77 8.47
C ASN A 121 25.49 23.17 8.02
N GLY A 122 25.62 22.73 6.77
CA GLY A 122 26.86 22.15 6.23
C GLY A 122 27.21 20.76 6.78
N ALA A 123 26.36 20.14 7.59
CA ALA A 123 26.63 18.81 8.14
C ALA A 123 26.44 17.71 7.10
N VAL A 124 27.29 16.69 7.14
CA VAL A 124 27.07 15.43 6.39
C VAL A 124 25.84 14.74 6.97
N ILE A 125 24.85 14.49 6.12
CA ILE A 125 23.58 13.84 6.50
C ILE A 125 23.43 12.43 5.92
N ARG A 126 24.19 12.10 4.88
CA ARG A 126 24.42 10.73 4.39
C ARG A 126 25.87 10.63 3.95
N ASN A 127 26.51 9.52 4.25
CA ASN A 127 27.91 9.31 3.90
C ASN A 127 28.02 8.63 2.53
N ARG A 128 29.13 8.87 1.84
CA ARG A 128 29.55 8.04 0.70
C ARG A 128 29.58 6.56 1.10
N GLY A 129 29.02 5.71 0.25
CA GLY A 129 28.90 4.27 0.46
C GLY A 129 27.72 3.85 1.33
N GLU A 130 27.01 4.80 1.97
CA GLU A 130 25.78 4.48 2.68
C GLU A 130 24.69 4.02 1.69
N LEU A 131 23.83 3.10 2.12
CA LEU A 131 22.69 2.63 1.33
C LEU A 131 21.65 3.75 1.17
N TYR A 132 20.97 3.80 0.02
CA TYR A 132 19.81 4.68 -0.14
C TYR A 132 18.72 4.34 0.87
N ASP A 133 17.87 5.32 1.18
CA ASP A 133 16.81 5.14 2.16
C ASP A 133 15.82 4.06 1.67
N ALA A 134 15.39 3.19 2.59
CA ALA A 134 14.33 2.22 2.33
C ALA A 134 12.96 2.90 2.44
N HIS A 135 12.39 3.26 1.29
CA HIS A 135 11.04 3.78 1.19
C HIS A 135 10.04 2.63 1.31
N HIS A 136 8.99 2.80 2.13
CA HIS A 136 7.90 1.81 2.17
C HIS A 136 6.85 2.15 1.12
N LEU A 137 6.47 1.19 0.27
CA LEU A 137 5.43 1.37 -0.76
C LEU A 137 4.03 1.51 -0.14
N ILE A 138 3.76 0.80 0.95
CA ILE A 138 2.67 1.06 1.88
C ILE A 138 3.29 1.70 3.10
N GLU A 139 3.00 2.98 3.30
CA GLU A 139 3.75 3.80 4.24
C GLU A 139 3.68 3.30 5.69
N ASN A 140 4.77 3.50 6.43
CA ASN A 140 4.92 3.05 7.82
C ASN A 140 3.88 3.64 8.79
N ASN A 141 3.44 4.87 8.57
CA ASN A 141 2.37 5.53 9.33
C ASN A 141 0.98 4.92 9.06
N PHE A 142 0.83 4.02 8.08
CA PHE A 142 -0.38 3.23 7.86
C PHE A 142 -0.19 1.74 8.22
N GLY A 143 0.93 1.39 8.85
CA GLY A 143 1.21 0.01 9.26
C GLY A 143 1.48 -0.93 8.09
N GLY A 144 2.07 -0.42 7.00
CA GLY A 144 2.53 -1.26 5.89
C GLY A 144 3.59 -2.26 6.34
N GLU A 145 3.55 -3.46 5.79
CA GLU A 145 4.33 -4.60 6.27
C GLU A 145 5.85 -4.39 6.18
N HIS A 146 6.58 -4.97 7.11
CA HIS A 146 8.06 -5.03 7.09
C HIS A 146 8.53 -6.20 6.24
N GLU A 147 8.26 -6.12 4.95
CA GLU A 147 8.51 -7.17 3.98
C GLU A 147 9.35 -6.63 2.82
N TRP A 148 10.16 -7.49 2.19
CA TRP A 148 11.03 -7.10 1.09
C TRP A 148 10.24 -6.46 -0.05
N TRP A 149 9.04 -6.98 -0.34
CA TRP A 149 8.20 -6.45 -1.41
C TRP A 149 7.62 -5.07 -1.09
N ASN A 150 7.59 -4.68 0.18
CA ASN A 150 7.08 -3.39 0.61
C ASN A 150 8.17 -2.31 0.70
N ILE A 151 9.43 -2.60 0.36
CA ILE A 151 10.50 -1.59 0.35
C ILE A 151 11.06 -1.30 -1.04
N HIS A 152 11.48 -0.05 -1.28
CA HIS A 152 12.11 0.38 -2.53
C HIS A 152 13.23 1.40 -2.23
N PRO A 153 14.40 1.32 -2.88
CA PRO A 153 15.48 2.27 -2.64
C PRO A 153 15.16 3.65 -3.21
N ALA A 154 15.23 4.68 -2.35
CA ALA A 154 15.04 6.07 -2.75
C ALA A 154 16.12 6.99 -2.13
N LYS A 155 16.80 7.76 -2.97
CA LYS A 155 17.83 8.72 -2.55
C LYS A 155 17.23 9.87 -1.74
N PHE A 156 17.88 10.21 -0.63
CA PHE A 156 17.57 11.41 0.15
C PHE A 156 18.20 12.67 -0.50
N PRO A 157 17.53 13.84 -0.46
CA PRO A 157 16.11 14.03 -0.16
C PRO A 157 15.22 13.91 -1.41
N ASN A 158 15.80 14.05 -2.60
CA ASN A 158 15.07 14.40 -3.82
C ASN A 158 14.16 13.29 -4.34
N GLU A 159 14.58 12.03 -4.27
CA GLU A 159 13.72 10.92 -4.71
C GLU A 159 12.71 10.58 -3.61
N HIS A 160 13.15 10.55 -2.35
CA HIS A 160 12.33 10.07 -1.23
C HIS A 160 11.37 11.14 -0.67
N GLN A 161 11.90 12.20 -0.05
CA GLN A 161 11.10 13.18 0.70
C GLN A 161 10.46 14.21 -0.22
N ALA A 162 11.22 14.73 -1.19
CA ALA A 162 10.72 15.74 -2.12
C ALA A 162 10.01 15.13 -3.34
N GLY A 163 10.37 13.89 -3.71
CA GLY A 163 9.82 13.15 -4.85
C GLY A 163 8.56 12.39 -4.47
N ILE A 164 8.73 11.16 -3.98
CA ILE A 164 7.60 10.23 -3.71
C ILE A 164 6.61 10.82 -2.69
N HIS A 165 7.12 11.49 -1.64
CA HIS A 165 6.30 12.17 -0.64
C HIS A 165 5.97 13.63 -0.99
N GLY A 166 6.35 14.09 -2.19
CA GLY A 166 6.11 15.44 -2.66
C GLY A 166 4.63 15.80 -2.74
N SER A 167 4.32 17.08 -2.63
CA SER A 167 2.93 17.58 -2.72
C SER A 167 2.29 17.17 -4.04
N GLY A 168 1.08 16.60 -3.98
CA GLY A 168 0.36 16.14 -5.17
C GLY A 168 0.80 14.79 -5.73
N SER A 169 1.75 14.10 -5.09
CA SER A 169 2.10 12.73 -5.50
C SER A 169 0.90 11.78 -5.40
N PRO A 170 0.82 10.74 -6.24
CA PRO A 170 -0.27 9.75 -6.15
C PRO A 170 -0.31 9.02 -4.79
N GLY A 171 0.83 8.93 -4.10
CA GLY A 171 0.92 8.35 -2.76
C GLY A 171 0.05 9.11 -1.75
N ASN A 172 0.04 10.44 -1.81
CA ASN A 172 -0.82 11.28 -0.96
C ASN A 172 -2.31 11.00 -1.17
N GLU A 173 -2.70 10.60 -2.39
CA GLU A 173 -4.08 10.24 -2.69
C GLU A 173 -4.40 8.81 -2.26
N LEU A 174 -3.45 7.90 -2.45
CA LEU A 174 -3.60 6.48 -2.13
C LEU A 174 -3.68 6.25 -0.62
N PHE A 175 -2.86 6.98 0.14
CA PHE A 175 -2.79 6.91 1.60
C PHE A 175 -3.38 8.17 2.22
N LYS A 176 -4.68 8.37 2.01
CA LYS A 176 -5.45 9.40 2.72
C LYS A 176 -5.79 8.90 4.12
N GLY A 177 -5.01 9.32 5.11
CA GLY A 177 -5.47 9.37 6.50
C GLY A 177 -6.14 10.72 6.72
N ALA A 178 -7.32 10.75 7.36
CA ALA A 178 -7.87 12.01 7.85
C ALA A 178 -6.77 12.78 8.58
N LYS A 179 -6.54 14.02 8.15
CA LYS A 179 -5.56 14.90 8.78
C LYS A 179 -5.96 15.17 10.23
#